data_AF-A0AAW6TSH4-F1
#
_entry.id   AF-A0AAW6TSH4-F1
#
_cell.length_a   1.000
_cell.length_b   1.000
_cell.length_c   1.000
_cell.angle_alpha   90.00
_cell.angle_beta   90.00
_cell.angle_gamma   90.00
#
_symmetry.space_group_name_H-M   'P 1'
#
loop_
_entity.id
_entity.type
_entity.pdbx_description
1 polymer ?
#
loop_
_entity_poly.entity_id
_entity_poly.type
_entity_poly.pdbx_seq_one_letter_code
_entity_poly.pdbx_strand_id
1 'polypeptide(L)'
;MLSVFAYLYHIAGIPYYRDNYSALAYYYECMEDWLMEGWEEDETDEKNSTNLEINKASFYGDIIHRKIYNPYQLNQFRQRIDCHKQKSSFDRECLNIAKKAYVLLQDYPKYTVFRSTSNAELEEDDGIIRAQQYISFVAENEGTLYENIARMVNDEFNECSEMEQPTLIQLYDTQNNPSTEGLDFEYRLFPLLNDLCTLLNQIP
;
A
#
# COMPACT_ATOMS: atom_id res chain seq x y z
N MET A 1 -10.41 -11.21 -4.46
CA MET A 1 -9.21 -10.49 -3.99
C MET A 1 -8.33 -9.90 -5.10
N LEU A 2 -7.84 -10.65 -6.10
CA LEU A 2 -6.96 -10.08 -7.13
C LEU A 2 -7.51 -8.81 -7.84
N SER A 3 -8.82 -8.73 -8.11
CA SER A 3 -9.42 -7.51 -8.66
C SER A 3 -9.36 -6.30 -7.72
N VAL A 4 -9.44 -6.52 -6.41
CA VAL A 4 -9.28 -5.47 -5.40
C VAL A 4 -7.84 -4.97 -5.41
N PHE A 5 -6.85 -5.88 -5.38
CA PHE A 5 -5.44 -5.49 -5.44
C PHE A 5 -5.09 -4.79 -6.75
N ALA A 6 -5.61 -5.25 -7.88
CA ALA A 6 -5.43 -4.55 -9.15
C ALA A 6 -6.06 -3.15 -9.15
N TYR A 7 -7.19 -2.95 -8.47
CA TYR A 7 -7.78 -1.62 -8.27
C TYR A 7 -6.88 -0.73 -7.41
N LEU A 8 -6.43 -1.25 -6.26
CA LEU A 8 -5.56 -0.52 -5.35
C LEU A 8 -4.24 -0.11 -6.02
N TYR A 9 -3.67 -1.00 -6.83
CA TYR A 9 -2.44 -0.76 -7.58
C TYR A 9 -2.63 0.23 -8.73
N HIS A 10 -3.53 -0.06 -9.69
CA HIS A 10 -3.63 0.73 -10.92
C HIS A 10 -4.39 2.05 -10.78
N ILE A 11 -5.41 2.08 -9.90
CA ILE A 11 -6.37 3.19 -9.85
C ILE A 11 -6.18 3.98 -8.56
N ALA A 12 -6.21 3.33 -7.40
CA ALA A 12 -5.94 4.02 -6.14
C ALA A 12 -4.47 4.44 -6.01
N GLY A 13 -3.58 3.89 -6.85
CA GLY A 13 -2.19 4.31 -6.97
C GLY A 13 -1.30 3.89 -5.81
N ILE A 14 -1.65 2.84 -5.06
CA ILE A 14 -0.83 2.34 -3.95
C ILE A 14 0.44 1.68 -4.53
N PRO A 15 1.65 2.18 -4.20
CA PRO A 15 2.91 1.61 -4.66
C PRO A 15 3.08 0.16 -4.23
N TYR A 16 3.72 -0.64 -5.08
CA TYR A 16 4.10 -2.01 -4.74
C TYR A 16 5.57 -2.07 -4.33
N TYR A 17 5.92 -2.80 -3.27
CA TYR A 17 7.31 -2.89 -2.78
C TYR A 17 8.34 -3.48 -3.77
N ARG A 18 7.90 -3.97 -4.93
CA ARG A 18 8.78 -4.42 -6.03
C ARG A 18 8.77 -3.47 -7.22
N ASP A 19 8.02 -2.37 -7.15
CA ASP A 19 8.11 -1.31 -8.14
C ASP A 19 9.39 -0.52 -7.89
N ASN A 20 10.17 -0.35 -8.96
CA ASN A 20 11.29 0.57 -8.97
C ASN A 20 10.81 1.95 -8.48
N TYR A 21 11.58 2.59 -7.61
CA TYR A 21 11.29 3.91 -7.03
C TYR A 21 10.15 3.97 -6.01
N SER A 22 9.58 2.84 -5.57
CA SER A 22 8.76 2.85 -4.36
C SER A 22 9.62 2.97 -3.11
N ALA A 23 9.12 3.65 -2.07
CA ALA A 23 9.85 3.77 -0.81
C ALA A 23 10.18 2.39 -0.21
N LEU A 24 9.23 1.44 -0.24
CA LEU A 24 9.50 0.10 0.24
C LEU A 24 10.54 -0.66 -0.59
N ALA A 25 10.59 -0.50 -1.93
CA ALA A 25 11.64 -1.13 -2.72
C ALA A 25 13.04 -0.73 -2.24
N TYR A 26 13.25 0.54 -1.91
CA TYR A 26 14.51 1.01 -1.32
C TYR A 26 14.88 0.28 -0.02
N TYR A 27 13.95 0.14 0.93
CA TYR A 27 14.26 -0.57 2.18
C TYR A 27 14.53 -2.07 1.97
N TYR A 28 13.83 -2.72 1.03
CA TYR A 28 14.15 -4.11 0.66
C TYR A 28 15.54 -4.23 0.03
N GLU A 29 15.91 -3.30 -0.86
CA GLU A 29 17.26 -3.24 -1.46
C GLU A 29 18.34 -3.02 -0.39
N CYS A 30 18.14 -2.09 0.56
CA CYS A 30 19.07 -1.89 1.68
C CYS A 30 19.26 -3.16 2.53
N MET A 31 18.18 -3.92 2.78
CA MET A 31 18.27 -5.18 3.51
C MET A 31 19.04 -6.25 2.73
N GLU A 32 18.88 -6.30 1.41
CA GLU A 32 19.66 -7.19 0.54
C GLU A 32 21.15 -6.82 0.57
N ASP A 33 21.47 -5.53 0.43
CA ASP A 33 22.85 -5.02 0.45
C ASP A 33 23.54 -5.28 1.79
N TRP A 34 22.91 -4.96 2.92
CA TRP A 34 23.45 -5.22 4.26
C TRP A 34 23.71 -6.70 4.49
N LEU A 35 22.81 -7.56 4.00
CA LEU A 35 23.05 -8.99 4.08
C LEU A 35 24.23 -9.42 3.24
N MET A 36 24.47 -8.84 2.06
CA MET A 36 25.61 -9.11 1.16
C MET A 36 26.95 -8.62 1.73
N GLU A 37 26.98 -7.45 2.37
CA GLU A 37 28.19 -6.91 3.00
C GLU A 37 28.64 -7.74 4.21
N GLY A 38 27.71 -8.35 4.95
CA GLY A 38 28.01 -9.22 6.09
C GLY A 38 28.58 -10.61 5.73
N TRP A 39 28.97 -10.90 4.48
CA TRP A 39 29.45 -12.23 4.03
C TRP A 39 30.91 -12.51 4.41
N GLU A 40 31.61 -11.55 5.01
CA GLU A 40 33.03 -11.74 5.33
C GLU A 40 33.31 -12.44 6.68
N GLU A 41 32.39 -12.52 7.66
CA GLU A 41 32.80 -12.96 9.01
C GLU A 41 32.01 -14.03 9.81
N ASP A 42 30.77 -14.45 9.51
CA ASP A 42 30.20 -15.74 10.03
C ASP A 42 28.77 -15.99 9.50
N GLU A 43 28.49 -17.19 8.97
CA GLU A 43 27.11 -17.60 8.60
C GLU A 43 26.31 -17.97 9.86
N THR A 44 25.56 -17.02 10.40
CA THR A 44 24.66 -17.27 11.55
C THR A 44 23.28 -17.77 11.10
N ASP A 45 22.59 -18.54 11.96
CA ASP A 45 21.23 -19.04 11.70
C ASP A 45 20.22 -17.91 11.42
N GLU A 46 20.38 -16.76 12.06
CA GLU A 46 19.55 -15.56 11.88
C GLU A 46 19.73 -14.93 10.49
N LYS A 47 20.98 -14.87 10.01
CA LYS A 47 21.31 -14.39 8.67
C LYS A 47 20.70 -15.29 7.60
N ASN A 48 20.76 -16.61 7.80
CA ASN A 48 20.15 -17.60 6.92
C ASN A 48 18.61 -17.48 6.90
N SER A 49 17.99 -17.24 8.04
CA SER A 49 16.54 -17.01 8.14
C SER A 49 16.11 -15.75 7.38
N THR A 50 16.81 -14.63 7.59
CA THR A 50 16.50 -13.36 6.92
C THR A 50 16.71 -13.47 5.40
N ASN A 51 17.78 -14.15 4.96
CA ASN A 51 18.01 -14.40 3.53
C ASN A 51 16.87 -15.22 2.90
N LEU A 52 16.34 -16.22 3.62
CA LEU A 52 15.18 -16.99 3.15
C LEU A 52 13.93 -16.12 3.03
N GLU A 53 13.67 -15.22 3.99
CA GLU A 53 12.54 -14.29 3.95
C GLU A 53 12.64 -13.32 2.77
N ILE A 54 13.83 -12.78 2.49
CA ILE A 54 14.07 -11.93 1.31
C ILE A 54 13.81 -12.69 0.03
N ASN A 55 14.35 -13.91 -0.11
CA ASN A 55 14.12 -14.73 -1.29
C ASN A 55 12.63 -15.04 -1.50
N LYS A 56 11.88 -15.26 -0.42
CA LYS A 56 10.41 -15.44 -0.48
C LYS A 56 9.70 -14.16 -0.90
N ALA A 57 10.03 -13.02 -0.28
CA ALA A 57 9.49 -11.71 -0.63
C ALA A 57 9.73 -11.40 -2.11
N SER A 58 10.94 -11.69 -2.60
CA SER A 58 11.28 -11.51 -4.00
C SER A 58 10.51 -12.48 -4.91
N PHE A 59 10.52 -13.78 -4.61
CA PHE A 59 9.86 -14.77 -5.46
C PHE A 59 8.34 -14.60 -5.55
N TYR A 60 7.66 -14.50 -4.40
CA TYR A 60 6.21 -14.33 -4.37
C TYR A 60 5.78 -12.93 -4.79
N GLY A 61 6.60 -11.92 -4.48
CA GLY A 61 6.39 -10.55 -4.90
C GLY A 61 6.27 -10.42 -6.41
N ASP A 62 7.17 -11.04 -7.16
CA ASP A 62 7.15 -11.01 -8.63
C ASP A 62 5.94 -11.74 -9.21
N ILE A 63 5.54 -12.86 -8.60
CA ILE A 63 4.36 -13.61 -9.03
C ILE A 63 3.08 -12.81 -8.82
N ILE A 64 2.92 -12.20 -7.65
CA ILE A 64 1.73 -11.41 -7.32
C ILE A 64 1.69 -10.13 -8.15
N HIS A 65 2.83 -9.44 -8.30
CA HIS A 65 2.94 -8.24 -9.13
C HIS A 65 2.45 -8.48 -10.56
N ARG A 66 2.94 -9.54 -11.21
CA ARG A 66 2.48 -9.93 -12.56
C ARG A 66 0.96 -10.19 -12.62
N LYS A 67 0.38 -10.75 -11.55
CA LYS A 67 -1.07 -11.03 -11.50
C LYS A 67 -1.90 -9.76 -11.35
N ILE A 68 -1.49 -8.83 -10.49
CA ILE A 68 -2.22 -7.57 -10.22
C ILE A 68 -1.99 -6.54 -11.33
N TYR A 69 -0.81 -6.56 -11.97
CA TYR A 69 -0.48 -5.69 -13.09
C TYR A 69 -1.37 -5.99 -14.32
N ASN A 70 -1.86 -7.21 -14.47
CA ASN A 70 -2.69 -7.59 -15.60
C ASN A 70 -4.07 -6.86 -15.58
N PRO A 71 -4.40 -6.02 -16.57
CA PRO A 71 -5.66 -5.27 -16.61
C PRO A 71 -6.91 -6.16 -16.69
N TYR A 72 -6.75 -7.43 -17.08
CA TYR A 72 -7.82 -8.43 -17.00
C TYR A 72 -8.46 -8.51 -15.61
N GLN A 73 -7.69 -8.27 -14.53
CA GLN A 73 -8.24 -8.30 -13.18
C GLN A 73 -9.32 -7.23 -12.97
N LEU A 74 -9.15 -6.05 -13.56
CA LEU A 74 -10.11 -4.95 -13.49
C LEU A 74 -11.31 -5.19 -14.41
N ASN A 75 -11.06 -5.64 -15.65
CA ASN A 75 -12.12 -5.92 -16.62
C ASN A 75 -13.13 -6.96 -16.10
N GLN A 76 -12.65 -7.96 -15.37
CA GLN A 76 -13.48 -9.02 -14.80
C GLN A 76 -14.07 -8.70 -13.43
N PHE A 77 -13.78 -7.53 -12.85
CA PHE A 77 -14.09 -7.24 -11.45
C PHE A 77 -15.60 -7.39 -11.17
N ARG A 78 -16.45 -6.74 -11.96
CA ARG A 78 -17.91 -6.82 -11.82
C ARG A 78 -18.42 -8.26 -11.93
N GLN A 79 -18.03 -8.98 -12.98
CA GLN A 79 -18.46 -10.35 -13.20
C GLN A 79 -18.06 -11.26 -12.03
N ARG A 80 -16.87 -11.08 -11.46
CA ARG A 80 -16.41 -11.88 -10.31
C ARG A 80 -17.24 -11.61 -9.06
N ILE A 81 -17.66 -10.36 -8.83
CA ILE A 81 -18.58 -10.01 -7.74
C ILE A 81 -19.93 -10.71 -7.96
N ASP A 82 -20.49 -10.61 -9.17
CA ASP A 82 -21.82 -11.12 -9.48
C ASP A 82 -21.89 -12.66 -9.43
N CYS A 83 -20.83 -13.35 -9.82
CA CYS A 83 -20.77 -14.82 -9.85
C CYS A 83 -20.22 -15.45 -8.56
N HIS A 84 -19.80 -14.67 -7.56
CA HIS A 84 -19.16 -15.21 -6.37
C HIS A 84 -20.15 -15.99 -5.48
N LYS A 85 -19.82 -17.24 -5.14
CA LYS A 85 -20.61 -18.06 -4.23
C LYS A 85 -20.00 -18.00 -2.83
N GLN A 86 -20.75 -17.45 -1.88
CA GLN A 86 -20.34 -17.34 -0.47
C GLN A 86 -20.47 -18.72 0.19
N LYS A 87 -19.34 -19.36 0.53
CA LYS A 87 -19.34 -20.69 1.18
C LYS A 87 -18.95 -20.61 2.67
N SER A 88 -18.21 -19.58 3.05
CA SER A 88 -17.73 -19.34 4.41
C SER A 88 -17.99 -17.90 4.87
N SER A 89 -17.79 -17.62 6.17
CA SER A 89 -17.75 -16.25 6.70
C SER A 89 -16.67 -15.42 6.01
N PHE A 90 -15.48 -16.01 5.82
CA PHE A 90 -14.35 -15.41 5.13
C PHE A 90 -14.70 -15.02 3.68
N ASP A 91 -15.36 -15.91 2.92
CA ASP A 91 -15.78 -15.61 1.53
C ASP A 91 -16.75 -14.42 1.47
N ARG A 92 -17.65 -14.33 2.45
CA ARG A 92 -18.63 -13.24 2.55
C ARG A 92 -17.93 -11.91 2.85
N GLU A 93 -16.91 -11.90 3.71
CA GLU A 93 -16.11 -10.72 4.01
C GLU A 93 -15.25 -10.30 2.80
N CYS A 94 -14.60 -11.26 2.13
CA CYS A 94 -13.93 -11.04 0.85
C CYS A 94 -14.86 -10.36 -0.17
N LEU A 95 -16.09 -10.87 -0.32
CA LEU A 95 -17.06 -10.31 -1.25
C LEU A 95 -17.52 -8.91 -0.83
N ASN A 96 -17.67 -8.65 0.47
CA ASN A 96 -18.04 -7.34 0.98
C ASN A 96 -16.97 -6.28 0.65
N ILE A 97 -15.70 -6.58 0.94
CA ILE A 97 -14.56 -5.72 0.57
C ILE A 97 -14.50 -5.53 -0.94
N ALA A 98 -14.68 -6.60 -1.72
CA ALA A 98 -14.69 -6.51 -3.18
C ALA A 98 -15.79 -5.58 -3.70
N LYS A 99 -16.99 -5.64 -3.12
CA LYS A 99 -18.10 -4.73 -3.47
C LYS A 99 -17.78 -3.29 -3.10
N LYS A 100 -17.31 -3.01 -1.88
CA LYS A 100 -16.91 -1.67 -1.44
C LYS A 100 -15.85 -1.06 -2.37
N ALA A 101 -14.81 -1.83 -2.69
CA ALA A 101 -13.75 -1.43 -3.61
C ALA A 101 -14.29 -1.16 -5.02
N TYR A 102 -15.22 -1.98 -5.51
CA TYR A 102 -15.83 -1.78 -6.82
C TYR A 102 -16.70 -0.53 -6.88
N VAL A 103 -17.47 -0.23 -5.82
CA VAL A 103 -18.22 1.03 -5.74
C VAL A 103 -17.27 2.23 -5.75
N LEU A 104 -16.16 2.18 -5.01
CA LEU A 104 -15.13 3.23 -5.07
C LEU A 104 -14.55 3.41 -6.48
N LEU A 105 -14.25 2.32 -7.19
CA LEU A 105 -13.81 2.37 -8.59
C LEU A 105 -14.85 3.03 -9.51
N GLN A 106 -16.15 2.79 -9.27
CA GLN A 106 -17.21 3.38 -10.09
C GLN A 106 -17.43 4.86 -9.79
N ASP A 107 -17.45 5.23 -8.51
CA ASP A 107 -17.67 6.61 -8.07
C ASP A 107 -16.44 7.50 -8.37
N TYR A 108 -15.24 6.93 -8.25
CA TYR A 108 -13.96 7.65 -8.31
C TYR A 108 -12.93 6.96 -9.22
N PRO A 109 -13.19 6.85 -10.53
CA PRO A 109 -12.36 6.06 -11.46
C PRO A 109 -10.96 6.64 -11.74
N LYS A 110 -10.68 7.85 -11.24
CA LYS A 110 -9.41 8.57 -11.46
C LYS A 110 -8.74 9.03 -10.17
N TYR A 111 -9.32 8.72 -9.00
CA TYR A 111 -8.80 9.22 -7.74
C TYR A 111 -7.73 8.26 -7.21
N THR A 112 -6.61 8.84 -6.83
CA THR A 112 -5.51 8.16 -6.15
C THR A 112 -5.54 8.49 -4.67
N VAL A 113 -4.94 7.63 -3.84
CA VAL A 113 -4.79 7.85 -2.40
C VAL A 113 -3.97 9.10 -2.06
N PHE A 114 -3.18 9.61 -3.02
CA PHE A 114 -2.31 10.77 -2.86
C PHE A 114 -2.92 12.08 -3.39
N ARG A 115 -4.15 12.08 -3.90
CA ARG A 115 -4.72 13.27 -4.57
C ARG A 115 -4.82 14.49 -3.66
N SER A 116 -5.06 14.27 -2.37
CA SER A 116 -5.31 15.30 -1.37
C SER A 116 -4.15 15.46 -0.40
N THR A 117 -2.98 14.89 -0.71
CA THR A 117 -1.83 14.93 0.21
C THR A 117 -0.90 16.10 -0.11
N SER A 118 -0.82 16.52 -1.39
CA SER A 118 0.04 17.63 -1.84
C SER A 118 -0.36 18.96 -1.19
N ASN A 119 0.31 19.31 -0.10
CA ASN A 119 0.16 20.59 0.57
C ASN A 119 1.20 21.57 0.00
N ALA A 120 0.74 22.56 -0.75
CA ALA A 120 1.60 23.57 -1.37
C ALA A 120 2.34 24.46 -0.35
N GLU A 121 1.93 24.44 0.93
CA GLU A 121 2.58 25.19 2.01
C GLU A 121 3.82 24.48 2.59
N LEU A 122 4.06 23.22 2.22
CA LEU A 122 5.17 22.39 2.71
C LEU A 122 6.38 22.46 1.75
N GLU A 123 6.87 23.69 1.49
CA GLU A 123 8.01 23.95 0.59
C GLU A 123 9.38 23.59 1.22
N GLU A 124 9.48 23.38 2.53
CA GLU A 124 10.67 22.82 3.17
C GLU A 124 10.57 21.28 3.20
N ASP A 125 11.25 20.62 2.25
CA ASP A 125 11.23 19.16 2.05
C ASP A 125 11.97 18.38 3.17
N ASP A 126 12.83 19.07 3.92
CA ASP A 126 13.65 18.46 4.97
C ASP A 126 12.81 18.22 6.23
N GLY A 127 12.34 16.98 6.42
CA GLY A 127 11.69 16.51 7.65
C GLY A 127 10.19 16.28 7.55
N ILE A 128 9.65 16.06 6.34
CA ILE A 128 8.24 15.71 6.11
C ILE A 128 8.14 14.27 5.59
N ILE A 129 7.42 13.43 6.32
CA ILE A 129 7.09 12.07 5.86
C ILE A 129 6.00 12.17 4.80
N ARG A 130 6.33 11.86 3.55
CA ARG A 130 5.40 11.85 2.42
C ARG A 130 4.46 10.64 2.47
N ALA A 131 3.24 10.79 1.95
CA ALA A 131 2.24 9.73 1.91
C ALA A 131 2.69 8.44 1.21
N GLN A 132 3.57 8.58 0.21
CA GLN A 132 4.15 7.47 -0.53
C GLN A 132 5.14 6.64 0.30
N GLN A 133 5.67 7.18 1.40
CA GLN A 133 6.60 6.48 2.28
C GLN A 133 5.89 5.54 3.27
N TYR A 134 4.64 5.84 3.65
CA TYR A 134 3.90 5.05 4.64
C TYR A 134 2.66 4.33 4.11
N ILE A 135 2.30 4.49 2.83
CA ILE A 135 1.23 3.75 2.16
C ILE A 135 1.82 2.94 1.02
N SER A 136 1.95 1.61 1.20
CA SER A 136 2.47 0.70 0.17
C SER A 136 1.96 -0.73 0.40
N PHE A 137 2.00 -1.57 -0.63
CA PHE A 137 1.98 -3.03 -0.43
C PHE A 137 3.30 -3.47 0.20
N VAL A 138 3.26 -4.42 1.13
CA VAL A 138 4.42 -5.06 1.76
C VAL A 138 4.40 -6.56 1.50
N ALA A 139 5.55 -7.23 1.55
CA ALA A 139 5.64 -8.68 1.28
C ALA A 139 4.96 -9.53 2.37
N GLU A 140 5.21 -9.17 3.63
CA GLU A 140 4.75 -9.85 4.84
C GLU A 140 4.66 -8.82 5.98
N ASN A 141 3.88 -9.09 7.02
CA ASN A 141 3.76 -8.23 8.21
C ASN A 141 4.27 -8.89 9.51
N GLU A 142 5.00 -9.99 9.37
CA GLU A 142 5.65 -10.75 10.44
C GLU A 142 7.03 -11.22 9.94
N GLY A 143 7.88 -11.68 10.86
CA GLY A 143 9.22 -12.20 10.54
C GLY A 143 10.33 -11.16 10.66
N THR A 144 11.57 -11.65 10.70
CA THR A 144 12.76 -10.84 10.97
C THR A 144 12.99 -9.76 9.91
N LEU A 145 12.69 -10.05 8.65
CA LEU A 145 12.79 -9.10 7.56
C LEU A 145 11.82 -7.92 7.74
N TYR A 146 10.56 -8.21 8.06
CA TYR A 146 9.56 -7.18 8.30
C TYR A 146 9.94 -6.31 9.50
N GLU A 147 10.36 -6.92 10.60
CA GLU A 147 10.79 -6.21 11.81
C GLU A 147 11.98 -5.27 11.53
N ASN A 148 12.96 -5.73 10.75
CA ASN A 148 14.10 -4.92 10.36
C ASN A 148 13.72 -3.74 9.45
N ILE A 149 12.89 -3.97 8.43
CA ILE A 149 12.39 -2.89 7.57
C ILE A 149 11.55 -1.89 8.38
N ALA A 150 10.65 -2.38 9.23
CA ALA A 150 9.84 -1.52 10.09
C ALA A 150 10.70 -0.67 11.02
N ARG A 151 11.79 -1.23 11.57
CA ARG A 151 12.75 -0.48 12.37
C ARG A 151 13.43 0.62 11.55
N MET A 152 13.95 0.31 10.36
CA MET A 152 14.57 1.32 9.48
C MET A 152 13.62 2.47 9.14
N VAL A 153 12.39 2.16 8.76
CA VAL A 153 11.35 3.15 8.44
C VAL A 153 11.06 4.02 9.66
N ASN A 154 10.88 3.42 10.84
CA ASN A 154 10.60 4.17 12.06
C ASN A 154 11.78 5.04 12.49
N ASP A 155 13.02 4.57 12.32
CA ASP A 155 14.22 5.34 12.63
C ASP A 155 14.29 6.60 11.74
N GLU A 156 14.03 6.48 10.44
CA GLU A 156 13.96 7.63 9.52
C GLU A 156 12.80 8.57 9.86
N PHE A 157 11.62 8.03 10.17
CA PHE A 157 10.44 8.83 10.49
C PHE A 157 10.59 9.59 11.82
N ASN A 158 11.36 9.06 12.77
CA ASN A 158 11.64 9.75 14.04
C ASN A 158 12.49 11.01 13.86
N GLU A 159 13.19 11.15 12.73
CA GLU A 159 13.95 12.36 12.39
C GLU A 159 13.08 13.43 11.71
N CYS A 160 11.85 13.07 11.35
CA CYS A 160 10.90 13.96 10.71
C CYS A 160 10.02 14.69 11.74
N SER A 161 9.58 15.89 11.38
CA SER A 161 8.75 16.74 12.23
C SER A 161 7.27 16.72 11.87
N GLU A 162 6.94 16.33 10.64
CA GLU A 162 5.58 16.31 10.12
C GLU A 162 5.34 15.07 9.25
N MET A 163 4.08 14.66 9.17
CA MET A 163 3.62 13.56 8.33
C MET A 163 2.47 14.07 7.46
N GLU A 164 2.62 13.92 6.14
CA GLU A 164 1.62 14.31 5.16
C GLU A 164 0.31 13.56 5.44
N GLN A 165 -0.83 14.25 5.32
CA GLN A 165 -2.15 13.64 5.50
C GLN A 165 -3.11 14.21 4.45
N PRO A 166 -4.15 13.46 4.04
CA PRO A 166 -5.16 13.99 3.15
C PRO A 166 -5.84 15.23 3.74
N THR A 167 -5.65 16.36 3.08
CA THR A 167 -6.04 17.69 3.55
C THR A 167 -6.80 18.43 2.45
N LEU A 168 -7.82 19.20 2.86
CA LEU A 168 -8.50 20.15 1.97
C LEU A 168 -8.29 21.56 2.50
N ILE A 169 -7.75 22.42 1.66
CA ILE A 169 -7.57 23.84 1.96
C ILE A 169 -8.64 24.61 1.19
N GLN A 170 -9.46 25.36 1.93
CA GLN A 170 -10.53 26.17 1.37
C GLN A 170 -10.30 27.64 1.71
N LEU A 171 -10.00 28.43 0.68
CA LEU A 171 -9.86 29.87 0.79
C LEU A 171 -11.25 30.53 0.63
N TYR A 172 -11.69 31.21 1.68
CA TYR A 172 -12.92 32.00 1.65
C TYR A 172 -12.57 33.45 1.31
N ASP A 173 -12.61 33.80 0.03
CA ASP A 173 -12.46 35.19 -0.43
C ASP A 173 -13.62 35.59 -1.37
N THR A 174 -13.70 36.87 -1.73
CA THR A 174 -14.77 37.42 -2.57
C THR A 174 -14.65 37.04 -4.06
N GLN A 175 -13.53 36.44 -4.49
CA GLN A 175 -13.22 36.14 -5.90
C GLN A 175 -13.33 34.66 -6.23
N ASN A 176 -13.22 33.79 -5.22
CA ASN A 176 -13.21 32.34 -5.37
C ASN A 176 -14.53 31.75 -4.87
N ASN A 177 -15.16 30.93 -5.73
CA ASN A 177 -16.27 30.12 -5.28
C ASN A 177 -15.73 28.98 -4.41
N PRO A 178 -16.37 28.70 -3.26
CA PRO A 178 -15.98 27.58 -2.41
C PRO A 178 -16.06 26.26 -3.19
N SER A 179 -14.98 25.48 -3.16
CA SER A 179 -14.99 24.13 -3.72
C SER A 179 -16.03 23.27 -2.99
N THR A 180 -16.76 22.45 -3.74
CA THR A 180 -17.67 21.43 -3.18
C THR A 180 -16.98 20.08 -3.02
N GLU A 181 -15.70 19.97 -3.37
CA GLU A 181 -14.96 18.72 -3.27
C GLU A 181 -14.65 18.39 -1.81
N GLY A 182 -15.04 17.19 -1.39
CA GLY A 182 -14.79 16.65 -0.06
C GLY A 182 -13.79 15.49 -0.08
N LEU A 183 -13.52 14.95 1.12
CA LEU A 183 -12.68 13.77 1.34
C LEU A 183 -13.49 12.45 1.35
N ASP A 184 -14.63 12.38 0.65
CA ASP A 184 -15.49 11.17 0.65
C ASP A 184 -14.73 9.92 0.19
N PHE A 185 -13.87 10.07 -0.83
CA PHE A 185 -13.02 8.99 -1.31
C PHE A 185 -12.11 8.46 -0.21
N GLU A 186 -11.38 9.33 0.47
CA GLU A 186 -10.45 8.99 1.55
C GLU A 186 -11.20 8.35 2.74
N TYR A 187 -12.32 8.95 3.16
CA TYR A 187 -13.18 8.42 4.23
C TYR A 187 -13.74 7.03 3.92
N ARG A 188 -13.82 6.64 2.66
CA ARG A 188 -14.26 5.30 2.23
C ARG A 188 -13.08 4.35 1.96
N LEU A 189 -11.96 4.87 1.46
CA LEU A 189 -10.77 4.09 1.13
C LEU A 189 -10.03 3.62 2.37
N PHE A 190 -9.74 4.49 3.35
CA PHE A 190 -8.95 4.07 4.52
C PHE A 190 -9.63 2.99 5.37
N PRO A 191 -10.96 3.08 5.66
CA PRO A 191 -11.66 1.97 6.32
C PRO A 191 -11.65 0.68 5.48
N LEU A 192 -11.74 0.79 4.16
CA LEU A 192 -11.62 -0.38 3.28
C LEU A 192 -10.23 -1.03 3.37
N LEU A 193 -9.15 -0.24 3.47
CA LEU A 193 -7.80 -0.75 3.66
C LEU A 193 -7.66 -1.44 5.03
N ASN A 194 -8.20 -0.85 6.10
CA ASN A 194 -8.19 -1.47 7.43
C ASN A 194 -8.98 -2.79 7.47
N ASP A 195 -10.17 -2.82 6.86
CA ASP A 195 -10.97 -4.04 6.70
C ASP A 195 -10.17 -5.11 5.94
N LEU A 196 -9.47 -4.70 4.87
CA LEU A 196 -8.64 -5.58 4.05
C LEU A 196 -7.45 -6.15 4.82
N CYS A 197 -6.66 -5.32 5.50
CA CYS A 197 -5.54 -5.79 6.32
C CYS A 197 -6.02 -6.76 7.42
N THR A 198 -7.12 -6.42 8.10
CA THR A 198 -7.73 -7.30 9.10
C THR A 198 -8.09 -8.66 8.52
N LEU A 199 -8.72 -8.69 7.34
CA LEU A 199 -9.11 -9.93 6.67
C LEU A 199 -7.91 -10.76 6.24
N LEU A 200 -6.83 -10.13 5.76
CA LEU A 200 -5.62 -10.83 5.33
C LEU A 200 -4.91 -11.51 6.51
N ASN A 201 -4.97 -10.94 7.70
CA ASN A 201 -4.44 -11.56 8.93
C ASN A 201 -5.33 -12.68 9.49
N GLN A 202 -6.48 -12.93 8.86
CA GLN A 202 -7.42 -14.01 9.22
C GLN A 202 -7.47 -15.11 8.17
N ILE A 203 -6.51 -15.13 7.23
CA ILE A 203 -6.43 -16.21 6.24
C ILE A 203 -6.26 -17.54 6.99
N PRO A 204 -7.17 -18.51 6.79
CA PRO A 204 -7.16 -19.79 7.51
C PRO A 204 -6.06 -20.74 7.03
#